data_AF-A0A420WXT7-F1
#
_entry.id   AF-A0A420WXT7-F1
#
_cell.length_a   1.000
_cell.length_b   1.000
_cell.length_c   1.000
_cell.angle_alpha   90.00
_cell.angle_beta   90.00
_cell.angle_gamma   90.00
#
_symmetry.space_group_name_H-M   'P 1'
#
loop_
_entity.id
_entity.type
_entity.pdbx_description
1 polymer ?
#
loop_
_entity_poly.entity_id
_entity_poly.type
_entity_poly.pdbx_seq_one_letter_code
_entity_poly.pdbx_strand_id
1 'polypeptide(L)'
;MSNESLERIARNKNVARAAARQLSMEQLHKLSEVVAEVIDQKEEEERKRQQVEAEKEQKLAEIRAAMNDAGLSVDDLVSEQPRRRRGRPPKESDSSDGHKSKDNNG
;
A
#
# COMPACT_ATOMS: atom_id res chain seq x y z
N MET A 1 -9.00 -22.03 13.28
CA MET A 1 -8.52 -23.04 12.32
C MET A 1 -7.19 -22.54 11.78
N SER A 2 -6.09 -23.25 12.03
CA SER A 2 -4.74 -22.81 11.63
C SER A 2 -4.55 -22.91 10.11
N ASN A 3 -4.16 -21.81 9.46
CA ASN A 3 -3.86 -21.75 8.02
C ASN A 3 -2.83 -22.81 7.57
N GLU A 4 -2.00 -23.27 8.50
CA GLU A 4 -0.99 -24.32 8.32
C GLU A 4 -1.56 -25.65 7.82
N SER A 5 -2.81 -25.98 8.14
CA SER A 5 -3.45 -27.23 7.68
C SER A 5 -3.83 -27.19 6.19
N LEU A 6 -4.34 -26.06 5.70
CA LEU A 6 -4.74 -25.91 4.29
C LEU A 6 -3.54 -25.83 3.35
N GLU A 7 -2.49 -25.11 3.76
CA GLU A 7 -1.26 -25.02 2.97
C GLU A 7 -0.57 -26.39 2.82
N ARG A 8 -0.53 -27.18 3.90
CA ARG A 8 -0.01 -28.55 3.85
C ARG A 8 -0.83 -29.45 2.93
N ILE A 9 -2.14 -29.34 2.97
CA ILE A 9 -3.06 -30.07 2.08
C ILE A 9 -2.80 -29.66 0.62
N ALA A 10 -2.72 -28.36 0.34
CA ALA A 10 -2.52 -27.83 -1.01
C ALA A 10 -1.16 -28.22 -1.61
N ARG A 11 -0.09 -28.29 -0.80
CA ARG A 11 1.26 -28.63 -1.28
C ARG A 11 1.47 -30.12 -1.57
N ASN A 12 0.67 -31.02 -0.98
CA ASN A 12 0.85 -32.46 -1.13
C ASN A 12 -0.43 -33.17 -1.62
N LYS A 13 -0.40 -33.60 -2.89
CA LYS A 13 -1.49 -34.32 -3.56
C LYS A 13 -1.99 -35.55 -2.79
N ASN A 14 -1.12 -36.30 -2.13
CA ASN A 14 -1.51 -37.51 -1.40
C ASN A 14 -2.23 -37.17 -0.10
N VAL A 15 -1.81 -36.09 0.57
CA VAL A 15 -2.48 -35.56 1.77
C VAL A 15 -3.85 -34.99 1.42
N ALA A 16 -3.94 -34.19 0.34
CA ALA A 16 -5.22 -33.68 -0.16
C ALA A 16 -6.18 -34.81 -0.53
N ARG A 17 -5.69 -35.84 -1.23
CA ARG A 17 -6.51 -37.00 -1.59
C ARG A 17 -6.97 -37.79 -0.37
N ALA A 18 -6.13 -37.97 0.63
CA ALA A 18 -6.49 -38.65 1.86
C ALA A 18 -7.59 -37.88 2.62
N ALA A 19 -7.46 -36.55 2.73
CA ALA A 19 -8.46 -35.70 3.34
C ALA A 19 -9.77 -35.69 2.54
N ALA A 20 -9.70 -35.57 1.21
CA ALA A 20 -10.87 -35.59 0.34
C ALA A 20 -11.67 -36.90 0.43
N ARG A 21 -10.99 -38.05 0.62
CA ARG A 21 -11.65 -39.35 0.80
C ARG A 21 -12.46 -39.47 2.10
N GLN A 22 -12.23 -38.60 3.08
CA GLN A 22 -12.97 -38.58 4.34
C GLN A 22 -14.26 -37.74 4.25
N LEU A 23 -14.44 -37.00 3.15
CA LEU A 23 -15.58 -36.12 2.93
C LEU A 23 -16.72 -36.84 2.21
N SER A 24 -17.95 -36.42 2.47
CA SER A 24 -19.12 -36.83 1.70
C SER A 24 -19.09 -36.20 0.30
N MET A 25 -19.86 -36.77 -0.63
CA MET A 25 -19.97 -36.23 -1.99
C MET A 25 -20.47 -34.78 -2.00
N GLU A 26 -21.45 -34.46 -1.15
CA GLU A 26 -21.96 -33.09 -0.97
C GLU A 26 -20.87 -32.13 -0.46
N GLN A 27 -20.08 -32.57 0.52
CA GLN A 27 -18.96 -31.78 1.05
C GLN A 27 -17.88 -31.54 -0.01
N LEU A 28 -17.61 -32.52 -0.88
CA LEU A 28 -16.67 -32.38 -1.99
C LEU A 28 -17.18 -31.36 -3.03
N HIS A 29 -18.46 -31.40 -3.38
CA HIS A 29 -19.06 -30.41 -4.27
C HIS A 29 -18.95 -29.00 -3.70
N LYS A 30 -19.37 -28.81 -2.44
CA LYS A 30 -19.27 -27.51 -1.76
C LYS A 30 -17.83 -27.00 -1.67
N LEU A 31 -16.87 -27.90 -1.38
CA LEU A 31 -15.46 -27.54 -1.36
C LEU A 31 -14.98 -27.10 -2.75
N SER A 32 -15.40 -27.79 -3.81
CA SER A 32 -15.02 -27.44 -5.18
C SER A 32 -15.55 -26.08 -5.61
N GLU A 33 -16.79 -25.74 -5.24
CA GLU A 33 -17.40 -24.43 -5.51
C GLU A 33 -16.63 -23.31 -4.82
N VAL A 34 -16.35 -23.48 -3.52
CA VAL A 34 -15.59 -22.47 -2.74
C VAL A 34 -14.18 -22.29 -3.30
N VAL A 35 -13.51 -23.38 -3.68
CA VAL A 35 -12.16 -23.29 -4.27
C VAL A 35 -12.21 -22.62 -5.64
N ALA A 36 -13.20 -22.92 -6.48
CA ALA A 36 -13.38 -22.28 -7.77
C ALA A 36 -13.63 -20.76 -7.62
N GLU A 37 -14.51 -20.36 -6.71
CA GLU A 37 -14.78 -18.95 -6.43
C GLU A 37 -13.51 -18.19 -6.01
N VAL A 38 -12.70 -18.78 -5.14
CA VAL A 38 -11.43 -18.17 -4.69
C VAL A 38 -10.40 -18.10 -5.82
N ILE A 39 -10.37 -19.08 -6.72
CA ILE A 39 -9.51 -19.04 -7.92
C ILE A 39 -9.94 -17.89 -8.82
N ASP A 40 -11.23 -17.78 -9.15
CA ASP A 40 -11.76 -16.75 -10.02
C ASP A 40 -11.48 -15.33 -9.47
N GLN A 41 -11.67 -15.14 -8.16
CA GLN A 41 -11.34 -13.86 -7.50
C GLN A 41 -9.86 -13.50 -7.64
N LYS A 42 -8.96 -14.47 -7.45
CA LYS A 42 -7.51 -14.24 -7.58
C LYS A 42 -7.10 -13.94 -9.01
N GLU A 43 -7.65 -14.65 -9.99
CA GLU A 43 -7.39 -14.39 -11.41
C GLU A 43 -7.95 -13.02 -11.85
N GLU A 44 -9.11 -12.62 -11.34
CA GLU A 44 -9.66 -11.28 -11.61
C GLU A 44 -8.77 -10.18 -11.01
N GLU A 45 -8.30 -10.35 -9.77
CA GLU A 45 -7.36 -9.41 -9.14
C GLU A 45 -6.04 -9.32 -9.90
N GLU A 46 -5.46 -10.46 -10.30
CA GLU A 46 -4.21 -10.51 -11.04
C GLU A 46 -4.36 -9.85 -12.41
N ARG A 47 -5.46 -10.13 -13.12
CA ARG A 47 -5.77 -9.49 -14.40
C ARG A 47 -5.98 -7.99 -14.26
N LYS A 48 -6.67 -7.52 -13.21
CA LYS A 48 -6.82 -6.08 -12.93
C LYS A 48 -5.47 -5.42 -12.67
N ARG A 49 -4.57 -6.08 -11.92
CA ARG A 49 -3.21 -5.56 -11.69
C ARG A 49 -2.43 -5.46 -12.99
N GLN A 50 -2.45 -6.50 -13.81
CA GLN A 50 -1.78 -6.50 -15.11
C GLN A 50 -2.35 -5.43 -16.06
N GLN A 51 -3.67 -5.23 -16.08
CA GLN A 51 -4.31 -4.16 -16.87
C GLN A 51 -3.89 -2.77 -16.39
N VAL A 52 -3.88 -2.53 -15.07
CA VAL A 52 -3.44 -1.26 -14.51
C VAL A 52 -1.96 -1.01 -14.79
N GLU A 53 -1.11 -2.03 -14.72
CA GLU A 53 0.30 -1.93 -15.08
C GLU A 53 0.48 -1.63 -16.57
N ALA A 54 -0.21 -2.35 -17.45
CA ALA A 54 -0.17 -2.12 -18.89
C ALA A 54 -0.69 -0.71 -19.27
N GLU A 55 -1.78 -0.25 -18.67
CA GLU A 55 -2.31 1.11 -18.88
C GLU A 55 -1.34 2.19 -18.38
N LYS A 56 -0.68 1.97 -17.24
CA LYS A 56 0.34 2.88 -16.73
C LYS A 56 1.55 2.92 -17.65
N GLU A 57 2.02 1.78 -18.13
CA GLU A 57 3.15 1.72 -19.07
C GLU A 57 2.82 2.39 -20.40
N GLN A 58 1.63 2.16 -20.94
CA GLN A 58 1.16 2.84 -22.16
C GLN A 58 1.09 4.36 -21.98
N LYS A 59 0.48 4.84 -20.88
CA LYS A 59 0.42 6.27 -20.57
C LYS A 59 1.80 6.88 -20.35
N LEU A 60 2.70 6.18 -19.68
CA LEU A 60 4.09 6.63 -19.49
C LEU A 60 4.83 6.73 -20.82
N ALA A 61 4.63 5.77 -21.73
CA ALA A 61 5.21 5.82 -23.07
C ALA A 61 4.69 7.00 -23.89
N GLU A 62 3.37 7.24 -23.84
CA GLU A 62 2.73 8.39 -24.51
C GLU A 62 3.25 9.72 -23.97
N ILE A 63 3.32 9.87 -22.64
CA ILE A 63 3.84 11.09 -22.00
C ILE A 63 5.31 11.30 -22.37
N ARG A 64 6.14 10.24 -22.35
CA ARG A 64 7.54 10.35 -22.76
C ARG A 64 7.70 10.75 -24.22
N ALA A 65 6.86 10.22 -25.11
CA ALA A 65 6.87 10.60 -26.52
C ALA A 65 6.50 12.08 -26.71
N ALA A 66 5.43 12.54 -26.05
CA ALA A 66 5.00 13.94 -26.09
C ALA A 66 6.05 14.90 -25.49
N MET A 67 6.72 14.50 -24.41
CA MET A 67 7.82 15.27 -23.81
C MET A 67 9.01 15.41 -24.77
N ASN A 68 9.42 14.30 -25.40
CA ASN A 68 10.51 14.31 -26.38
C ASN A 68 10.19 15.19 -27.59
N ASP A 69 8.94 15.14 -28.08
CA ASP A 69 8.48 15.99 -29.19
C ASP A 69 8.48 17.49 -28.83
N ALA A 70 8.11 17.79 -27.58
CA ALA A 70 8.21 19.15 -27.02
C ALA A 70 9.65 19.58 -26.68
N GLY A 71 10.64 18.70 -26.81
CA GLY A 71 12.03 18.96 -26.43
C GLY A 71 12.25 19.13 -24.92
N LEU A 72 11.33 18.61 -24.09
CA LEU A 72 11.35 18.72 -22.64
C LEU A 72 11.95 17.47 -21.99
N SER A 73 12.81 17.66 -21.00
CA SER A 73 13.34 16.57 -20.16
C SER A 73 12.49 16.38 -18.90
N VAL A 74 12.64 15.23 -18.23
CA VAL A 74 11.97 14.96 -16.94
C VAL A 74 12.40 15.96 -15.87
N ASP A 75 13.64 16.42 -15.91
CA ASP A 75 14.19 17.39 -14.97
C ASP A 75 13.54 18.78 -15.11
N ASP A 76 13.05 19.14 -16.30
CA ASP A 76 12.36 20.41 -16.54
C ASP A 76 10.94 20.46 -15.94
N LEU A 77 10.35 19.29 -15.66
CA LEU A 77 9.02 19.16 -15.05
C LEU A 77 9.06 19.08 -13.52
N VAL A 78 10.21 18.77 -12.93
CA VAL A 78 10.39 18.75 -11.48
C VAL A 78 10.70 20.16 -11.01
N SER A 79 9.66 20.91 -10.62
CA SER A 79 9.87 22.22 -9.99
C SER A 79 10.68 22.04 -8.71
N GLU A 80 11.89 22.60 -8.65
CA GLU A 80 12.72 22.58 -7.44
C GLU A 80 11.90 23.11 -6.25
N GLN A 81 11.73 22.28 -5.23
CA GLN A 81 10.99 22.64 -4.03
C GLN A 81 11.63 23.91 -3.41
N PRO A 82 10.86 25.00 -3.18
CA PRO A 82 11.45 26.25 -2.74
C PRO A 82 12.12 26.06 -1.36
N ARG A 83 13.45 26.16 -1.34
CA ARG A 83 14.24 26.07 -0.11
C ARG A 83 13.78 27.15 0.87
N ARG A 84 13.08 26.75 1.93
CA ARG A 84 12.67 27.65 3.01
C ARG A 84 13.91 28.31 3.59
N ARG A 85 14.08 29.61 3.33
CA ARG A 85 15.09 30.43 4.01
C ARG A 85 14.76 30.40 5.50
N ARG A 86 15.67 29.84 6.30
CA ARG A 86 15.55 29.85 7.77
C ARG A 86 15.43 31.30 8.22
N GLY A 87 14.27 31.67 8.75
CA GLY A 87 14.02 32.99 9.30
C GLY A 87 14.95 33.27 10.47
N ARG A 88 15.39 34.52 10.60
CA ARG A 88 16.23 35.01 11.69
C ARG A 88 15.55 34.70 13.05
N PRO A 89 16.30 34.25 14.08
CA PRO A 89 15.71 33.95 15.38
C PRO A 89 15.04 35.21 15.98
N PRO A 90 13.92 35.06 16.72
CA PRO A 90 13.23 36.19 17.33
C PRO A 90 14.12 36.86 18.38
N LYS A 91 14.09 38.19 18.43
CA LYS A 91 14.78 38.98 19.46
C LYS A 91 13.92 38.97 20.73
N GLU A 92 14.43 38.41 21.81
CA GLU A 92 13.76 38.49 23.11
C GLU A 92 13.75 39.95 23.60
N SER A 93 12.55 40.46 23.87
CA SER A 93 12.36 41.72 24.58
C SER A 93 12.27 41.39 26.07
N ASP A 94 13.35 41.72 26.78
CA ASP A 94 13.45 41.76 28.23
C ASP A 94 12.47 42.82 28.76
N SER A 95 11.34 42.38 29.31
CA SER A 95 10.43 43.23 30.07
C SER A 95 10.45 42.75 31.53
N SER A 96 11.45 43.27 32.23
CA SER A 96 11.46 43.43 33.67
C SER A 96 10.22 44.18 34.13
N ASP A 97 9.28 43.48 34.79
CA ASP A 97 8.36 44.15 35.71
C ASP A 97 8.21 43.27 36.95
N GLY A 98 9.02 43.63 37.95
CA GLY A 98 9.01 43.00 39.26
C GLY A 98 7.76 43.41 40.03
N HIS A 99 6.77 42.52 40.11
CA HIS A 99 5.73 42.64 41.11
C HIS A 99 6.19 41.97 42.41
N LYS A 100 6.49 42.84 43.37
CA LYS A 100 6.97 42.57 44.71
C LYS A 100 5.76 42.24 45.58
N SER A 101 5.63 40.98 45.99
CA SER A 101 4.76 40.60 47.12
C SER A 101 5.58 39.75 48.07
N LYS A 102 6.24 40.44 49.01
CA LYS A 102 6.62 39.86 50.29
C LYS A 102 5.40 39.90 51.21
N ASP A 103 5.47 39.05 52.23
CA ASP A 103 4.71 39.05 53.48
C ASP A 103 3.64 37.94 53.52
N ASN A 104 3.96 36.72 53.96
CA ASN A 104 4.18 36.20 55.32
C ASN A 104 2.90 35.90 56.12
N ASN A 105 2.82 34.60 56.49
CA ASN A 105 2.56 34.07 57.84
C ASN A 105 1.11 33.75 58.26
N GLY A 106 0.96 32.57 58.89
CA GLY A 106 -0.16 32.22 59.76
C GLY A 106 -0.87 30.94 59.39
#